data_AF-A0A9D6WH13-F1
#
_entry.id   AF-A0A9D6WH13-F1
#
_cell.length_a   1.000
_cell.length_b   1.000
_cell.length_c   1.000
_cell.angle_alpha   90.00
_cell.angle_beta   90.00
_cell.angle_gamma   90.00
#
_symmetry.space_group_name_H-M   'P 1'
#
loop_
_entity.id
_entity.type
_entity.pdbx_description
1 polymer ?
#
loop_
_entity_poly.entity_id
_entity_poly.type
_entity_poly.pdbx_seq_one_letter_code
_entity_poly.pdbx_strand_id
1 'polypeptide(L)'
;MQHLYRQIYADPRFHELEMKRGVLSWTLAIIVLATVAQYIAATAYFHEWFSATISPESSVTWGIVIGMVDCVVYILFVGFYIWRANNEFDNLKDAIVADAHRLAGDKGEK
;
A
#
# COMPACT_ATOMS: atom_id res chain seq x y z
N MET A 1 -16.76 11.18 26.08
CA MET A 1 -15.95 10.95 24.85
C MET A 1 -14.55 11.58 24.88
N GLN A 2 -14.37 12.83 25.32
CA GLN A 2 -13.04 13.48 25.31
C GLN A 2 -11.98 12.83 26.23
N HIS A 3 -12.38 12.21 27.34
CA HIS A 3 -11.45 11.55 28.27
C HIS A 3 -10.84 10.25 27.72
N LEU A 4 -11.58 9.54 26.85
CA LEU A 4 -11.12 8.30 26.22
C LEU A 4 -10.05 8.58 25.16
N TYR A 5 -10.28 9.63 24.35
CA TYR A 5 -9.31 10.10 23.35
C TYR A 5 -7.97 10.49 23.96
N ARG A 6 -8.00 11.16 25.12
CA ARG A 6 -6.78 11.59 25.83
C ARG A 6 -5.99 10.41 26.40
N GLN A 7 -6.67 9.34 26.82
CA GLN A 7 -6.01 8.13 27.31
C GLN A 7 -5.39 7.31 26.16
N ILE A 8 -6.06 7.26 25.01
CA ILE A 8 -5.53 6.59 23.80
C ILE A 8 -4.30 7.32 23.27
N TYR A 9 -4.32 8.65 23.22
CA TYR A 9 -3.16 9.46 22.78
C TYR A 9 -1.97 9.46 23.76
N ALA A 10 -2.23 9.20 25.05
CA ALA A 10 -1.18 9.09 26.07
C ALA A 10 -0.52 7.70 26.08
N ASP A 11 -1.06 6.72 25.35
CA ASP A 11 -0.51 5.38 25.27
C ASP A 11 0.68 5.36 24.28
N PRO A 12 1.91 5.03 24.73
CA PRO A 12 3.08 4.98 23.86
C PRO A 12 2.94 4.00 22.68
N ARG A 13 2.07 2.98 22.80
CA ARG A 13 1.77 2.03 21.71
C ARG A 13 1.06 2.70 20.54
N PHE A 14 0.29 3.76 20.79
CA PHE A 14 -0.40 4.53 19.73
C PHE A 14 0.59 5.37 18.91
N HIS A 15 1.62 5.92 19.55
CA HIS A 15 2.69 6.64 18.86
C HIS A 15 3.61 5.70 18.05
N GLU A 16 3.89 4.49 18.56
CA GLU A 16 4.61 3.47 17.80
C GLU A 16 3.84 3.05 16.54
N LEU A 17 2.52 2.98 16.64
CA LEU A 17 1.61 2.77 15.51
C LEU A 17 1.69 3.90 14.47
N GLU A 18 1.64 5.17 14.88
CA GLU A 18 1.78 6.30 13.96
C GLU A 18 3.12 6.27 13.21
N MET A 19 4.22 5.95 13.92
CA MET A 19 5.53 5.85 13.28
C MET A 19 5.60 4.70 12.26
N LYS A 20 5.09 3.50 12.61
CA LYS A 20 5.05 2.36 11.68
C LYS A 20 4.18 2.64 10.46
N ARG A 21 3.06 3.33 10.64
CA ARG A 21 2.19 3.80 9.55
C ARG A 21 2.91 4.78 8.63
N GLY A 22 3.68 5.70 9.21
CA GLY A 22 4.47 6.68 8.46
C GLY A 22 5.51 6.00 7.57
N VAL A 23 6.30 5.08 8.13
CA VAL A 23 7.33 4.35 7.37
C VAL A 23 6.73 3.48 6.26
N LEU A 24 5.61 2.79 6.54
CA LEU A 24 4.92 1.97 5.55
C LEU A 24 4.38 2.84 4.39
N SER A 25 3.77 3.99 4.71
CA SER A 25 3.23 4.93 3.73
C SER A 25 4.33 5.59 2.89
N TRP A 26 5.48 5.92 3.49
CA TRP A 26 6.62 6.50 2.77
C TRP A 26 7.30 5.48 1.86
N THR A 27 7.50 4.25 2.34
CA THR A 27 8.05 3.15 1.53
C THR A 27 7.15 2.90 0.32
N LEU A 28 5.83 2.91 0.54
CA LEU A 28 4.85 2.79 -0.54
C LEU A 28 4.95 3.93 -1.55
N ALA A 29 5.00 5.17 -1.07
CA ALA A 29 5.09 6.35 -1.93
C ALA A 29 6.33 6.27 -2.84
N ILE A 30 7.48 5.84 -2.28
CA ILE A 30 8.72 5.65 -3.03
C ILE A 30 8.57 4.57 -4.09
N ILE A 31 7.97 3.42 -3.76
CA ILE A 31 7.77 2.32 -4.71
C ILE A 31 6.86 2.75 -5.86
N VAL A 32 5.73 3.40 -5.58
CA VAL A 32 4.82 3.90 -6.62
C VAL A 32 5.51 4.92 -7.51
N LEU A 33 6.24 5.87 -6.92
CA LEU A 33 7.04 6.84 -7.66
C LEU A 33 8.09 6.18 -8.55
N ALA A 34 8.77 5.15 -8.05
CA ALA A 34 9.78 4.40 -8.81
C ALA A 34 9.15 3.65 -9.99
N THR A 35 8.02 2.98 -9.80
CA THR A 35 7.31 2.27 -10.87
C THR A 35 6.86 3.22 -11.98
N VAL A 36 6.25 4.35 -11.60
CA VAL A 36 5.81 5.37 -12.58
C VAL A 36 7.01 5.99 -13.30
N ALA A 37 8.06 6.35 -12.57
CA ALA A 37 9.28 6.92 -13.17
C ALA A 37 9.95 5.93 -14.14
N GLN A 38 9.99 4.64 -13.78
CA GLN A 38 10.54 3.59 -14.64
C GLN A 38 9.73 3.45 -15.93
N TYR A 39 8.40 3.43 -15.86
CA TYR A 39 7.55 3.33 -17.05
C TYR A 39 7.71 4.54 -17.97
N ILE A 40 7.71 5.75 -17.41
CA ILE A 40 7.94 6.99 -18.16
C ILE A 40 9.34 6.97 -18.81
N ALA A 41 10.37 6.58 -18.08
CA ALA A 41 11.72 6.46 -18.63
C ALA A 41 11.77 5.42 -19.76
N ALA A 42 11.18 4.24 -19.58
CA ALA A 42 11.16 3.19 -20.59
C ALA A 42 10.49 3.67 -21.89
N THR A 43 9.33 4.33 -21.79
CA THR A 43 8.62 4.86 -22.96
C THR A 43 9.36 6.01 -23.65
N ALA A 44 10.14 6.80 -22.92
CA ALA A 44 10.94 7.88 -23.46
C ALA A 44 12.19 7.39 -24.20
N TYR A 45 12.94 6.44 -23.62
CA TYR A 45 14.22 5.97 -24.19
C TYR A 45 14.05 4.86 -25.24
N PHE A 46 13.00 4.04 -25.17
CA PHE A 46 12.78 2.91 -26.08
C PHE A 46 11.62 3.14 -27.06
N HIS A 47 11.32 4.40 -27.40
CA HIS A 47 10.16 4.79 -28.22
C HIS A 47 10.04 4.02 -29.56
N GLU A 48 11.16 3.73 -30.22
CA GLU A 48 11.19 2.96 -31.48
C GLU A 48 10.66 1.53 -31.28
N TRP A 49 11.02 0.89 -30.17
CA TRP A 49 10.51 -0.44 -29.84
C TRP A 49 9.03 -0.38 -29.47
N PHE A 50 8.60 0.63 -28.72
CA PHE A 50 7.19 0.79 -28.32
C PHE A 50 6.26 1.06 -29.50
N SER A 51 6.76 1.72 -30.56
CA SER A 51 6.00 2.00 -31.78
C SER A 51 6.09 0.89 -32.84
N ALA A 52 7.05 -0.03 -32.73
CA ALA A 52 7.17 -1.16 -33.63
C ALA A 52 5.98 -2.13 -33.52
N THR A 53 5.47 -2.57 -34.66
CA THR A 53 4.44 -3.62 -34.73
C THR A 53 5.03 -5.00 -34.46
N ILE A 54 4.25 -5.88 -33.84
CA ILE A 54 4.69 -7.25 -33.51
C ILE A 54 4.90 -8.10 -34.77
N SER A 55 4.11 -7.82 -35.81
CA SER A 55 4.30 -8.39 -37.14
C SER A 55 3.96 -7.35 -38.22
N PRO A 56 4.48 -7.52 -39.46
CA PRO A 56 4.21 -6.60 -40.57
C PRO A 56 2.73 -6.45 -40.93
N GLU A 57 1.93 -7.45 -40.60
CA GLU A 57 0.49 -7.53 -40.91
C GLU A 57 -0.40 -7.09 -39.73
N SER A 58 0.20 -6.90 -38.55
CA SER A 58 -0.53 -6.60 -37.31
C SER A 58 -0.55 -5.10 -37.01
N SER A 59 -1.70 -4.60 -36.59
CA SER A 59 -1.84 -3.25 -36.02
C SER A 59 -1.43 -3.16 -34.55
N VAL A 60 -1.07 -4.28 -33.91
CA VAL A 60 -0.65 -4.33 -32.51
C VAL A 60 0.83 -4.01 -32.39
N THR A 61 1.15 -2.98 -31.61
CA THR A 61 2.53 -2.60 -31.29
C THR A 61 3.03 -3.31 -30.04
N TRP A 62 4.35 -3.44 -29.92
CA TRP A 62 4.99 -3.89 -28.69
C TRP A 62 4.64 -3.00 -27.50
N GLY A 63 4.43 -1.69 -27.72
CA GLY A 63 3.99 -0.78 -26.67
C GLY A 63 2.63 -1.16 -26.08
N ILE A 64 1.67 -1.63 -26.88
CA ILE A 64 0.37 -2.11 -26.39
C ILE A 64 0.54 -3.34 -25.51
N VAL A 65 1.37 -4.30 -25.94
CA VAL A 65 1.61 -5.53 -25.18
C VAL A 65 2.35 -5.25 -23.88
N ILE A 66 3.40 -4.42 -23.92
CA ILE A 66 4.15 -4.01 -22.73
C ILE A 66 3.23 -3.25 -21.77
N GLY A 67 2.40 -2.33 -22.27
CA GLY A 67 1.41 -1.62 -21.46
C GLY A 67 0.41 -2.57 -20.79
N MET A 68 -0.04 -3.62 -21.49
CA MET A 68 -0.94 -4.61 -20.90
C MET A 68 -0.26 -5.44 -19.79
N VAL A 69 1.00 -5.83 -20.01
CA VAL A 69 1.81 -6.51 -18.98
C VAL A 69 2.02 -5.60 -17.78
N ASP A 70 2.36 -4.32 -18.00
CA ASP A 70 2.54 -3.33 -16.95
C ASP A 70 1.26 -3.14 -16.12
N CYS A 71 0.08 -3.06 -16.77
CA CYS A 71 -1.21 -3.03 -16.08
C CYS A 71 -1.42 -4.24 -15.16
N VAL A 72 -1.12 -5.45 -15.62
CA VAL A 72 -1.25 -6.67 -14.80
C VAL A 72 -0.29 -6.63 -13.62
N VAL A 73 0.97 -6.26 -13.86
CA VAL A 73 1.99 -6.11 -12.80
C VAL A 73 1.55 -5.06 -11.79
N TYR A 74 1.00 -3.93 -12.23
CA TYR A 74 0.50 -2.87 -11.37
C TYR A 74 -0.65 -3.36 -10.48
N ILE A 75 -1.62 -4.10 -11.04
CA ILE A 75 -2.72 -4.68 -10.27
C ILE A 75 -2.19 -5.66 -9.21
N LEU A 76 -1.24 -6.52 -9.58
CA LEU A 76 -0.61 -7.46 -8.63
C LEU A 76 0.14 -6.72 -7.52
N PHE A 77 0.86 -5.64 -7.86
CA PHE A 77 1.55 -4.81 -6.89
C PHE A 77 0.60 -4.15 -5.91
N VAL A 78 -0.49 -3.56 -6.42
CA VAL A 78 -1.53 -2.93 -5.58
C VAL A 78 -2.21 -3.99 -4.69
N GLY A 79 -2.49 -5.18 -5.22
CA GLY A 79 -3.08 -6.28 -4.44
C GLY A 79 -2.16 -6.79 -3.34
N PHE A 80 -0.90 -7.08 -3.67
CA PHE A 80 0.13 -7.44 -2.68
C PHE A 80 0.31 -6.35 -1.63
N TYR A 81 0.28 -5.08 -2.04
CA TYR A 81 0.32 -3.94 -1.14
C TYR A 81 -0.85 -3.94 -0.15
N ILE A 82 -2.10 -4.05 -0.64
CA ILE A 82 -3.30 -4.05 0.22
C ILE A 82 -3.20 -5.18 1.23
N TRP A 83 -2.79 -6.37 0.79
CA TRP A 83 -2.58 -7.50 1.67
C TRP A 83 -1.50 -7.22 2.73
N ARG A 84 -0.33 -6.70 2.34
CA ARG A 84 0.78 -6.40 3.24
C ARG A 84 0.45 -5.30 4.24
N ALA A 85 -0.29 -4.28 3.82
CA ALA A 85 -0.77 -3.20 4.68
C ALA A 85 -1.76 -3.76 5.70
N ASN A 86 -2.81 -4.46 5.25
CA ASN A 86 -3.82 -5.02 6.15
C ASN A 86 -3.22 -5.99 7.18
N ASN A 87 -2.24 -6.80 6.80
CA ASN A 87 -1.63 -7.78 7.70
C ASN A 87 -0.77 -7.16 8.82
N GLU A 88 -0.18 -5.97 8.60
CA GLU A 88 0.54 -5.22 9.64
C GLU A 88 -0.44 -4.56 10.64
N PHE A 89 -1.63 -4.17 10.16
CA PHE A 89 -2.63 -3.49 10.96
C PHE A 89 -3.50 -4.43 11.79
N ASP A 90 -3.86 -5.61 11.28
CA ASP A 90 -4.78 -6.50 11.98
C ASP A 90 -4.19 -7.06 13.28
N ASN A 91 -2.90 -7.39 13.32
CA ASN A 91 -2.23 -7.83 14.55
C ASN A 91 -2.27 -6.79 15.68
N LEU A 92 -2.18 -5.50 15.34
CA LEU A 92 -2.20 -4.41 16.32
C LEU A 92 -3.63 -3.97 16.69
N LYS A 93 -4.56 -3.99 15.73
CA LYS A 93 -5.98 -3.74 15.98
C LYS A 93 -6.55 -4.76 16.96
N ASP A 94 -6.27 -6.04 16.74
CA ASP A 94 -6.85 -7.12 17.55
C ASP A 94 -6.37 -7.04 19.00
N ALA A 95 -5.10 -6.69 19.23
CA ALA A 95 -4.56 -6.48 20.57
C ALA A 95 -5.22 -5.28 21.29
N ILE A 96 -5.43 -4.16 20.59
CA ILE A 96 -6.02 -2.94 21.18
C ILE A 96 -7.51 -3.15 21.48
N VAL A 97 -8.24 -3.81 20.59
CA VAL A 97 -9.67 -4.13 20.79
C VAL A 97 -9.84 -5.08 21.98
N ALA A 98 -8.99 -6.11 22.09
CA ALA A 98 -9.00 -7.03 23.23
C ALA A 98 -8.73 -6.31 24.56
N ASP A 99 -7.74 -5.41 24.61
CA ASP A 99 -7.41 -4.62 25.81
C ASP A 99 -8.54 -3.65 26.20
N ALA A 100 -9.17 -3.00 25.22
CA ALA A 100 -10.29 -2.08 25.46
C ALA A 100 -11.52 -2.81 26.03
N HIS A 101 -11.84 -4.01 25.54
CA HIS A 101 -12.90 -4.84 26.10
C HIS A 101 -12.58 -5.32 27.52
N ARG A 102 -11.33 -5.67 27.81
CA ARG A 102 -10.89 -6.07 29.15
C ARG A 102 -11.04 -4.94 30.17
N LEU A 103 -10.62 -3.74 29.82
CA LEU A 103 -10.73 -2.55 30.68
C LEU A 103 -12.18 -2.05 30.87
N ALA A 104 -13.07 -2.34 29.92
CA ALA A 104 -14.50 -2.04 30.04
C ALA A 104 -15.23 -3.06 30.92
N GLY A 105 -14.86 -4.34 30.87
CA GLY A 105 -15.39 -5.39 31.75
C GLY A 105 -14.98 -5.18 33.21
N ASP A 106 -13.72 -4.78 33.46
CA ASP A 106 -13.16 -4.58 34.80
C ASP A 106 -13.77 -3.37 35.55
N LYS A 107 -14.41 -2.44 34.82
CA LYS A 107 -15.15 -1.30 35.39
C LYS A 107 -16.62 -1.62 35.71
N GLY A 108 -17.14 -2.77 35.29
CA GLY A 108 -18.50 -3.23 35.59
C GLY A 108 -18.63 -4.04 36.88
N GLU A 109 -17.51 -4.35 37.54
CA GLU A 109 -17.46 -5.23 38.73
C GLU A 109 -17.16 -4.48 40.04
N LYS A 110 -17.28 -3.14 40.04
CA LYS A 110 -17.23 -2.30 41.25
C LYS A 110 -18.41 -1.33 41.28
#